data_AF-A0A950RR50-F1
#
_entry.id   AF-A0A950RR50-F1
#
_cell.length_a   1.000
_cell.length_b   1.000
_cell.length_c   1.000
_cell.angle_alpha   90.00
_cell.angle_beta   90.00
_cell.angle_gamma   90.00
#
_symmetry.space_group_name_H-M   'P 1'
#
loop_
_entity.id
_entity.type
_entity.pdbx_description
1 polymer ?
#
loop_
_entity_poly.entity_id
_entity_poly.type
_entity_poly.pdbx_seq_one_letter_code
_entity_poly.pdbx_strand_id
1 'polypeptide(L)'
;MIVFGDPQRTESSRDFLTSLREEAANLAAFAPGIARVTAGTRLLVEAGELTQGLLDAAFALRGEDDWADREKACAALLLAAASLWESTQDEAGATAPFLQALEDLACLPLPDTVTVQVPEGYAFYALYPDLSARAAQQILAQ
;
A
#
# COMPACT_ATOMS: atom_id res chain seq x y z
N MET A 1 -18.42 -17.29 -11.22
CA MET A 1 -16.98 -17.59 -11.29
C MET A 1 -16.56 -17.92 -9.87
N ILE A 2 -16.11 -19.16 -9.63
CA ILE A 2 -15.80 -19.67 -8.30
C ILE A 2 -14.32 -19.38 -8.06
N VAL A 3 -14.01 -18.32 -7.30
CA VAL A 3 -12.72 -18.21 -6.64
C VAL A 3 -12.96 -18.71 -5.21
N PHE A 4 -12.32 -19.83 -4.87
CA PHE A 4 -12.30 -20.35 -3.50
C PHE A 4 -11.71 -19.28 -2.60
N GLY A 5 -12.44 -18.93 -1.54
CA GLY A 5 -12.23 -17.72 -0.74
C GLY A 5 -10.75 -17.45 -0.46
N ASP A 6 -10.30 -16.27 -0.87
CA ASP A 6 -8.97 -15.80 -0.55
C ASP A 6 -8.78 -15.86 0.97
N PRO A 7 -7.63 -16.38 1.45
CA PRO A 7 -7.35 -16.42 2.86
C PRO A 7 -7.34 -14.98 3.39
N GLN A 8 -8.41 -14.62 4.09
CA GLN A 8 -8.50 -13.38 4.85
C GLN A 8 -7.57 -13.50 6.05
N ARG A 9 -6.76 -12.46 6.27
CA ARG A 9 -5.97 -12.33 7.49
C ARG A 9 -6.42 -11.08 8.22
N THR A 10 -6.64 -11.21 9.53
CA THR A 10 -6.91 -10.09 10.41
C THR A 10 -5.63 -9.74 11.15
N GLU A 11 -5.20 -8.50 11.04
CA GLU A 11 -3.96 -8.00 11.65
C GLU A 11 -4.24 -6.75 12.48
N SER A 12 -3.37 -6.47 13.46
CA SER A 12 -3.42 -5.18 14.13
C SER A 12 -2.98 -4.09 13.15
N SER A 13 -3.79 -3.04 13.03
CA SER A 13 -3.48 -1.89 12.18
C SER A 13 -2.16 -1.23 12.59
N ARG A 14 -1.86 -1.22 13.89
CA ARG A 14 -0.62 -0.67 14.44
C ARG A 14 0.61 -1.49 14.06
N ASP A 15 0.51 -2.81 14.19
CA ASP A 15 1.62 -3.71 13.86
C ASP A 15 1.88 -3.70 12.36
N PHE A 16 0.82 -3.65 11.55
CA PHE A 16 0.94 -3.53 10.09
C PHE A 16 1.65 -2.23 9.69
N LEU A 17 1.24 -1.07 10.23
CA LEU A 17 1.94 0.20 10.00
C LEU A 17 3.40 0.18 10.45
N THR A 18 3.70 -0.50 11.55
CA THR A 18 5.07 -0.67 12.05
C THR A 18 5.90 -1.51 11.09
N SER A 19 5.36 -2.64 10.63
CA SER A 19 6.01 -3.50 9.64
C SER A 19 6.33 -2.76 8.35
N LEU A 20 5.35 -2.03 7.78
CA LEU A 20 5.55 -1.24 6.56
C LEU A 20 6.64 -0.17 6.71
N ARG A 21 6.73 0.46 7.89
CA ARG A 21 7.77 1.45 8.19
C ARG A 21 9.16 0.81 8.24
N GLU A 22 9.28 -0.34 8.89
CA GLU A 22 10.53 -1.09 8.98
C GLU A 22 10.98 -1.61 7.62
N GLU A 23 10.06 -2.17 6.82
CA GLU A 23 10.34 -2.63 5.46
C GLU A 23 10.78 -1.48 4.55
N ALA A 24 10.13 -0.30 4.64
CA ALA A 24 10.54 0.89 3.90
C ALA A 24 11.94 1.37 4.29
N ALA A 25 12.27 1.35 5.58
CA ALA A 25 13.61 1.72 6.06
C ALA A 25 14.68 0.72 5.54
N ASN A 26 14.36 -0.57 5.55
CA ASN A 26 15.26 -1.61 5.05
C ASN A 26 15.45 -1.52 3.53
N LEU A 27 14.43 -1.13 2.77
CA LEU A 27 14.51 -0.94 1.31
C LEU A 27 15.64 0.02 0.92
N ALA A 28 15.87 1.07 1.71
CA ALA A 28 16.94 2.04 1.46
C ALA A 28 18.35 1.41 1.49
N ALA A 29 18.53 0.30 2.21
CA ALA A 29 19.81 -0.40 2.32
C ALA A 29 20.10 -1.36 1.16
N PHE A 30 19.13 -1.68 0.31
CA PHE A 30 19.34 -2.55 -0.84
C PHE A 30 20.11 -1.84 -1.95
N ALA A 31 21.15 -2.49 -2.48
CA ALA A 31 21.78 -2.05 -3.72
C ALA A 31 20.79 -2.10 -4.90
N PRO A 32 20.99 -1.29 -5.95
CA PRO A 32 20.20 -1.39 -7.18
C PRO A 32 20.20 -2.82 -7.73
N GLY A 33 19.02 -3.29 -8.16
CA GLY A 33 18.86 -4.63 -8.73
C GLY A 33 17.56 -5.32 -8.34
N ILE A 34 17.41 -6.58 -8.77
CA ILE A 34 16.15 -7.32 -8.66
C ILE A 34 15.65 -7.44 -7.22
N ALA A 35 16.54 -7.59 -6.25
CA ALA A 35 16.16 -7.68 -4.84
C ALA A 35 15.48 -6.39 -4.32
N ARG A 36 15.97 -5.22 -4.75
CA ARG A 36 15.38 -3.92 -4.41
C ARG A 36 14.01 -3.76 -5.05
N VAL A 37 13.87 -4.13 -6.32
CA VAL A 37 12.59 -4.10 -7.04
C VAL A 37 11.58 -5.05 -6.39
N THR A 38 11.98 -6.28 -6.05
CA THR A 38 11.11 -7.25 -5.38
C THR A 38 10.64 -6.75 -4.01
N ALA A 39 11.55 -6.17 -3.22
CA ALA A 39 11.19 -5.57 -1.93
C ALA A 39 10.23 -4.37 -2.11
N GLY A 40 10.47 -3.50 -3.09
CA GLY A 40 9.55 -2.41 -3.43
C GLY A 40 8.17 -2.92 -3.87
N THR A 41 8.11 -3.97 -4.68
CA THR A 41 6.85 -4.56 -5.15
C THR A 41 6.05 -5.13 -3.98
N ARG A 42 6.72 -5.83 -3.06
CA ARG A 42 6.09 -6.36 -1.85
C ARG A 42 5.48 -5.22 -1.02
N LEU A 43 6.25 -4.16 -0.81
CA LEU A 43 5.82 -3.00 -0.03
C LEU A 43 4.63 -2.26 -0.67
N LEU A 44 4.59 -2.18 -2.01
CA LEU A 44 3.44 -1.67 -2.75
C LEU A 44 2.18 -2.54 -2.55
N VAL A 45 2.33 -3.87 -2.59
CA VAL A 45 1.21 -4.80 -2.35
C VAL A 45 0.69 -4.68 -0.93
N GLU A 46 1.58 -4.69 0.06
CA GLU A 46 1.21 -4.58 1.48
C GLU A 46 0.54 -3.23 1.81
N ALA A 47 1.00 -2.12 1.19
CA ALA A 47 0.31 -0.83 1.29
C ALA A 47 -1.10 -0.87 0.69
N GLY A 48 -1.29 -1.63 -0.39
CA GLY A 48 -2.59 -1.92 -1.00
C GLY A 48 -3.52 -2.71 -0.08
N GLU A 49 -3.00 -3.76 0.54
CA GLU A 49 -3.73 -4.59 1.48
C GLU A 49 -4.22 -3.78 2.69
N LEU A 50 -3.33 -3.00 3.32
CA LEU A 50 -3.68 -2.11 4.43
C LEU A 50 -4.76 -1.10 4.01
N THR A 51 -4.56 -0.44 2.88
CA THR A 51 -5.52 0.53 2.34
C THR A 51 -6.89 -0.11 2.14
N GLN A 52 -6.96 -1.26 1.48
CA GLN A 52 -8.22 -1.96 1.25
C GLN A 52 -8.91 -2.29 2.58
N GLY A 53 -8.19 -2.88 3.54
CA GLY A 53 -8.78 -3.24 4.84
C GLY A 53 -9.30 -2.03 5.63
N LEU A 54 -8.64 -0.87 5.54
CA LEU A 54 -9.09 0.37 6.16
C LEU A 54 -10.33 0.97 5.49
N LEU A 55 -10.42 0.87 4.17
CA LEU A 55 -11.57 1.32 3.38
C LEU A 55 -12.77 0.41 3.61
N ASP A 56 -12.58 -0.91 3.61
CA ASP A 56 -13.62 -1.89 3.91
C ASP A 56 -14.18 -1.68 5.33
N ALA A 57 -13.32 -1.43 6.31
CA ALA A 57 -13.74 -1.10 7.67
C ALA A 57 -14.50 0.24 7.74
N ALA A 58 -14.12 1.23 6.94
CA ALA A 58 -14.83 2.51 6.87
C ALA A 58 -16.23 2.35 6.25
N PHE A 59 -16.33 1.58 5.17
CA PHE A 59 -17.60 1.23 4.53
C PHE A 59 -18.50 0.44 5.48
N ALA A 60 -17.98 -0.57 6.17
CA ALA A 60 -18.75 -1.35 7.13
C ALA A 60 -19.31 -0.49 8.29
N LEU A 61 -18.60 0.56 8.69
CA LEU A 61 -19.03 1.49 9.73
C LEU A 61 -20.08 2.49 9.23
N ARG A 62 -19.88 3.07 8.04
CA ARG A 62 -20.75 4.14 7.51
C ARG A 62 -21.94 3.63 6.69
N GLY A 63 -21.79 2.47 6.06
CA GLY A 63 -22.72 1.91 5.07
C GLY A 63 -22.59 2.51 3.66
N GLU A 64 -21.62 3.41 3.44
CA GLU A 64 -21.36 4.06 2.16
C GLU A 64 -19.88 4.43 1.99
N ASP A 65 -19.47 4.56 0.72
CA ASP A 65 -18.18 5.15 0.33
C ASP A 65 -18.23 6.67 0.47
N ASP A 66 -17.11 7.26 0.86
CA ASP A 66 -16.95 8.71 1.05
C ASP A 66 -15.54 9.13 0.66
N TRP A 67 -15.26 10.43 0.59
CA TRP A 67 -13.94 11.00 0.36
C TRP A 67 -13.48 11.85 1.55
N ALA A 68 -13.44 11.23 2.73
CA ALA A 68 -13.01 11.83 3.97
C ALA A 68 -11.49 11.70 4.16
N ASP A 69 -11.01 12.06 5.35
CA ASP A 69 -9.57 12.16 5.62
C ASP A 69 -8.86 10.79 5.54
N ARG A 70 -9.54 9.70 5.92
CA ARG A 70 -9.00 8.34 5.82
C ARG A 70 -8.78 7.94 4.36
N GLU A 71 -9.75 8.18 3.49
CA GLU A 71 -9.67 7.80 2.07
C GLU A 71 -8.60 8.61 1.34
N LYS A 72 -8.49 9.90 1.66
CA LYS A 72 -7.41 10.76 1.16
C LYS A 72 -6.04 10.29 1.63
N ALA A 73 -5.89 9.95 2.91
CA ALA A 73 -4.63 9.44 3.45
C ALA A 73 -4.25 8.08 2.84
N CYS A 74 -5.22 7.19 2.65
CA CYS A 74 -5.04 5.93 1.94
C CYS A 74 -4.60 6.15 0.48
N ALA A 75 -5.24 7.07 -0.23
CA ALA A 75 -4.85 7.43 -1.60
C ALA A 75 -3.43 8.02 -1.65
N ALA A 76 -3.08 8.90 -0.72
CA ALA A 76 -1.74 9.47 -0.61
C ALA A 76 -0.68 8.39 -0.33
N LEU A 77 -0.98 7.43 0.56
CA LEU A 77 -0.10 6.28 0.83
C LEU A 77 0.14 5.44 -0.43
N LEU A 78 -0.92 5.12 -1.18
CA LEU A 78 -0.80 4.36 -2.43
C LEU A 78 0.03 5.09 -3.49
N LEU A 79 -0.18 6.41 -3.66
CA LEU A 79 0.62 7.22 -4.56
C LEU A 79 2.09 7.26 -4.13
N ALA A 80 2.36 7.40 -2.84
CA ALA A 80 3.72 7.38 -2.31
C ALA A 80 4.38 6.00 -2.47
N ALA A 81 3.63 4.91 -2.29
CA ALA A 81 4.09 3.54 -2.50
C ALA A 81 4.45 3.29 -3.97
N ALA A 82 3.62 3.79 -4.90
CA ALA A 82 3.87 3.71 -6.33
C ALA A 82 5.14 4.48 -6.74
N SER A 83 5.32 5.70 -6.23
CA SER A 83 6.54 6.49 -6.44
C SER A 83 7.78 5.82 -5.85
N LEU A 84 7.66 5.26 -4.65
CA LEU A 84 8.75 4.50 -4.04
C LEU A 84 9.10 3.28 -4.89
N TRP A 85 8.10 2.52 -5.35
CA TRP A 85 8.29 1.39 -6.24
C TRP A 85 9.00 1.79 -7.53
N GLU A 86 8.57 2.84 -8.20
CA GLU A 86 9.22 3.31 -9.44
C GLU A 86 10.68 3.66 -9.18
N SER A 87 10.96 4.34 -8.07
CA SER A 87 12.31 4.72 -7.68
C SER A 87 13.22 3.54 -7.32
N THR A 88 12.68 2.32 -7.20
CA THR A 88 13.51 1.10 -7.07
C THR A 88 14.15 0.67 -8.38
N GLN A 89 13.64 1.16 -9.52
CA GLN A 89 14.23 0.93 -10.84
C GLN A 89 15.42 1.85 -11.11
N ASP A 90 15.54 2.96 -10.36
CA ASP A 90 16.64 3.90 -10.42
C ASP A 90 17.52 3.83 -9.15
N GLU A 91 18.72 4.44 -9.17
CA GLU A 91 19.64 4.39 -8.03
C GLU A 91 19.22 5.28 -6.84
N ALA A 92 18.21 6.15 -7.00
CA ALA A 92 17.94 7.29 -6.13
C ALA A 92 16.62 7.21 -5.35
N GLY A 93 16.20 6.01 -4.93
CA GLY A 93 14.92 5.86 -4.25
C GLY A 93 14.79 6.62 -2.93
N ALA A 94 13.82 7.54 -2.85
CA ALA A 94 13.51 8.31 -1.66
C ALA A 94 12.34 7.67 -0.90
N THR A 95 12.62 7.09 0.26
CA THR A 95 11.60 6.48 1.15
C THR A 95 10.83 7.52 1.95
N ALA A 96 11.34 8.76 2.04
CA ALA A 96 10.77 9.81 2.88
C ALA A 96 9.29 10.14 2.60
N PRO A 97 8.82 10.28 1.34
CA PRO A 97 7.41 10.55 1.07
C PRO A 97 6.48 9.41 1.53
N PHE A 98 6.91 8.15 1.36
CA PHE A 98 6.15 6.99 1.81
C PHE A 98 6.08 6.92 3.34
N LEU A 99 7.20 7.17 4.02
CA LEU A 99 7.25 7.23 5.48
C LEU A 99 6.36 8.36 6.02
N GLN A 100 6.36 9.54 5.38
CA GLN A 100 5.47 10.63 5.77
C GLN A 100 3.99 10.25 5.60
N ALA A 101 3.62 9.64 4.48
CA ALA A 101 2.23 9.20 4.25
C ALA A 101 1.78 8.14 5.28
N LEU A 102 2.68 7.25 5.72
CA LEU A 102 2.40 6.33 6.82
C LEU A 102 2.16 7.05 8.15
N GLU A 103 2.96 8.07 8.48
CA GLU A 103 2.76 8.87 9.70
C GLU A 103 1.43 9.63 9.66
N ASP A 104 1.12 10.25 8.51
CA ASP A 104 -0.14 10.99 8.33
C ASP A 104 -1.35 10.08 8.51
N LEU A 105 -1.30 8.85 7.95
CA LEU A 105 -2.33 7.83 8.15
C LEU A 105 -2.41 7.36 9.62
N ALA A 106 -1.26 7.18 10.28
CA ALA A 106 -1.20 6.76 11.68
C ALA A 106 -1.76 7.81 12.66
N CYS A 107 -1.83 9.08 12.26
CA CYS A 107 -2.43 10.16 13.05
C CYS A 107 -3.97 10.14 13.04
N LEU A 108 -4.59 9.36 12.15
CA LEU A 108 -6.04 9.26 12.04
C LEU A 108 -6.61 8.20 13.01
N PRO A 109 -7.91 8.28 13.35
CA PRO A 109 -8.59 7.20 14.07
C PRO A 109 -8.71 5.97 13.17
N LEU A 110 -7.85 4.98 13.42
CA LEU A 110 -7.86 3.68 12.75
C LEU A 110 -8.56 2.63 13.62
N PRO A 111 -9.20 1.60 13.03
CA PRO A 111 -9.65 0.45 13.79
C PRO A 111 -8.46 -0.28 14.43
N ASP A 112 -8.68 -0.98 15.54
CA ASP A 112 -7.62 -1.76 16.21
C ASP A 112 -7.04 -2.85 15.30
N THR A 113 -7.90 -3.42 14.45
CA THR A 113 -7.56 -4.46 13.49
C THR A 113 -8.15 -4.18 12.12
N VAL A 114 -7.44 -4.61 11.08
CA VAL A 114 -7.92 -4.65 9.69
C VAL A 114 -7.98 -6.09 9.20
N THR A 115 -9.01 -6.41 8.43
CA THR A 115 -9.04 -7.65 7.66
C THR A 115 -8.56 -7.31 6.27
N VAL A 116 -7.53 -8.01 5.81
CA VAL A 116 -6.96 -7.81 4.48
C VAL A 116 -7.04 -9.09 3.67
N GLN A 117 -7.13 -8.89 2.36
CA GLN A 117 -7.09 -9.94 1.36
C GLN A 117 -6.00 -9.58 0.37
N VAL A 118 -5.34 -10.59 -0.19
CA VAL A 118 -4.45 -10.36 -1.32
C VAL A 118 -5.29 -9.76 -2.44
N PRO A 119 -4.96 -8.59 -3.00
CA PRO A 119 -5.79 -7.96 -4.01
C PRO A 119 -5.90 -8.87 -5.24
N GLU A 120 -7.13 -9.18 -5.65
CA GLU A 120 -7.39 -10.17 -6.71
C GLU A 120 -6.66 -9.84 -8.02
N GLY A 121 -6.49 -8.54 -8.32
CA GLY A 121 -5.71 -8.02 -9.45
C GLY A 121 -4.30 -8.61 -9.53
N TYR A 122 -3.61 -8.67 -8.38
CA TYR A 122 -2.23 -9.15 -8.28
C TYR A 122 -2.15 -10.68 -8.30
N ALA A 123 -3.06 -11.35 -7.60
CA ALA A 123 -3.02 -12.81 -7.42
C ALA A 123 -3.59 -13.60 -8.62
N PHE A 124 -4.61 -13.09 -9.30
CA PHE A 124 -5.39 -13.88 -10.27
C PHE A 124 -5.39 -13.32 -11.70
N TYR A 125 -5.16 -12.01 -11.87
CA TYR A 125 -5.31 -11.36 -13.18
C TYR A 125 -3.99 -10.98 -13.86
N ALA A 126 -2.84 -11.39 -13.30
CA ALA A 126 -1.51 -11.00 -13.77
C ALA A 126 -1.40 -9.47 -13.99
N LEU A 127 -2.14 -8.70 -13.19
CA LEU A 127 -2.08 -7.25 -13.19
C LEU A 127 -0.80 -6.90 -12.44
N TYR A 128 0.25 -6.73 -13.23
CA TYR A 128 1.57 -6.32 -12.82
C TYR A 128 1.49 -5.06 -11.94
N PRO A 129 1.90 -5.10 -10.65
CA PRO A 129 1.84 -3.95 -9.75
C PRO A 129 2.52 -2.70 -10.30
N ASP A 130 3.53 -2.90 -11.16
CA ASP A 130 4.20 -1.86 -11.93
C ASP A 130 3.28 -1.08 -12.88
N LEU A 131 2.23 -1.69 -13.41
CA LEU A 131 1.25 -1.00 -14.24
C LEU A 131 0.38 -0.05 -13.41
N SER A 132 -0.04 -0.47 -12.21
CA SER A 132 -0.73 0.41 -11.26
C SER A 132 0.16 1.56 -10.82
N ALA A 133 1.43 1.29 -10.55
CA ALA A 133 2.39 2.33 -10.18
C ALA A 133 2.62 3.34 -11.32
N ARG A 134 2.77 2.86 -12.56
CA ARG A 134 2.88 3.73 -13.75
C ARG A 134 1.63 4.57 -13.97
N ALA A 135 0.44 4.03 -13.74
CA ALA A 135 -0.81 4.79 -13.85
C ALA A 135 -0.88 5.90 -12.78
N ALA A 136 -0.45 5.63 -11.55
CA ALA A 136 -0.35 6.63 -10.49
C ALA A 136 0.57 7.80 -10.87
N GLN A 137 1.72 7.53 -11.51
CA GLN A 137 2.62 8.59 -11.99
C GLN A 137 1.97 9.52 -13.02
N GLN A 138 1.15 8.99 -13.92
CA GLN A 138 0.44 9.81 -14.90
C GLN A 138 -0.58 10.76 -14.28
N ILE A 139 -1.09 10.44 -13.08
CA ILE A 139 -1.96 11.34 -12.31
C ILE A 139 -1.13 12.43 -11.64
N LEU A 140 0.04 12.10 -11.09
CA LEU A 140 0.94 13.07 -10.45
C LEU A 140 1.55 14.07 -11.43
N ALA A 141 1.67 13.72 -12.71
CA ALA A 141 2.25 14.57 -13.75
C ALA A 141 1.27 15.60 -14.36
N GLN A 142 0.01 15.64 -13.93
CA GLN A 142 -1.03 16.57 -14.39
C GLN A 142 -1.21 17.75 -13.44
#